data_AF-A0A6P7QZJ6-F1
#
_entry.id   AF-A0A6P7QZJ6-F1
#
_cell.length_a   1.000
_cell.length_b   1.000
_cell.length_c   1.000
_cell.angle_alpha   90.00
_cell.angle_beta   90.00
_cell.angle_gamma   90.00
#
_symmetry.space_group_name_H-M   'P 1'
#
loop_
_entity.id
_entity.type
_entity.pdbx_description
1 polymer ?
#
loop_
_entity_poly.entity_id
_entity_poly.type
_entity_poly.pdbx_seq_one_letter_code
_entity_poly.pdbx_strand_id
1 'polypeptide(L)'
;MVAAVATAWLFLWAAACAQSEQDFYDFKAVNIRGKLVSLEKYRGSVSLVVNVASECGFTDQNYRALQQLQRDLGPHHFNVLAFPCNQFGQQEPDTNREIENFARRTYSVSFPMFSKIAVTGTGAHPAFKYLTHFIGSRILQSRPTLGKEQGGEGVPRLHIHTV
;
A
#
# COMPACT_ATOMS: atom_id res chain seq x y z
N MET A 1 -46.41 5.34 -41.27
CA MET A 1 -45.79 6.30 -40.34
C MET A 1 -45.12 5.53 -39.19
N VAL A 2 -43.89 5.03 -39.39
CA VAL A 2 -43.09 4.40 -38.32
C VAL A 2 -41.63 4.81 -38.56
N ALA A 3 -41.27 6.03 -38.18
CA ALA A 3 -39.92 6.57 -38.40
C ALA A 3 -39.50 7.53 -37.29
N ALA A 4 -39.83 7.22 -36.03
CA ALA A 4 -39.54 8.12 -34.90
C ALA A 4 -39.10 7.41 -33.61
N VAL A 5 -38.69 6.14 -33.66
CA VAL A 5 -38.28 5.40 -32.44
C VAL A 5 -36.80 5.01 -32.43
N ALA A 6 -36.10 5.08 -33.56
CA ALA A 6 -34.71 4.60 -33.67
C ALA A 6 -33.65 5.57 -33.12
N THR A 7 -33.98 6.82 -32.84
CA THR A 7 -32.99 7.84 -32.41
C THR A 7 -32.84 7.94 -30.90
N ALA A 8 -33.81 7.46 -30.12
CA ALA A 8 -33.73 7.49 -28.64
C ALA A 8 -32.86 6.37 -28.05
N TRP A 9 -32.51 5.35 -28.84
CA TRP A 9 -31.69 4.21 -28.39
C TRP A 9 -30.19 4.42 -28.61
N LEU A 10 -29.79 5.41 -29.42
CA LEU A 10 -28.38 5.70 -29.71
C LEU A 10 -27.74 6.71 -28.74
N PHE A 11 -28.53 7.42 -27.93
CA PHE A 11 -28.03 8.41 -26.97
C PHE A 11 -27.93 7.92 -25.52
N LEU A 12 -28.25 6.65 -25.27
CA LEU A 12 -28.22 6.02 -23.94
C LEU A 12 -27.12 4.97 -23.79
N TRP A 13 -26.04 5.06 -24.58
CA TRP A 13 -24.87 4.18 -24.43
C TRP A 13 -23.58 4.92 -24.05
N ALA A 14 -23.50 6.24 -24.26
CA ALA A 14 -22.27 7.01 -24.03
C ALA A 14 -22.07 7.49 -22.58
N ALA A 15 -22.56 6.74 -21.59
CA ALA A 15 -22.34 7.03 -20.18
C ALA A 15 -22.02 5.76 -19.39
N ALA A 16 -21.13 4.91 -19.91
CA ALA A 16 -20.28 4.12 -19.03
C ALA A 16 -19.31 5.10 -18.34
N CYS A 17 -19.83 5.75 -17.29
CA CYS A 17 -19.05 6.64 -16.44
C CYS A 17 -17.86 5.84 -15.92
N ALA A 18 -16.64 6.30 -16.23
CA ALA A 18 -15.40 5.70 -15.78
C ALA A 18 -15.44 5.54 -14.25
N GLN A 19 -15.67 4.33 -13.77
CA GLN A 19 -15.44 4.00 -12.37
C GLN A 19 -13.92 3.88 -12.22
N SER A 20 -13.31 4.87 -11.55
CA SER A 20 -11.99 4.68 -10.98
C SER A 20 -12.12 3.60 -9.91
N GLU A 21 -11.58 2.42 -10.18
CA GLU A 21 -11.41 1.39 -9.16
C GLU A 21 -10.57 1.99 -8.03
N GLN A 22 -11.07 1.92 -6.79
CA GLN A 22 -10.38 2.50 -5.63
C GLN A 22 -8.97 1.91 -5.54
N ASP A 23 -7.97 2.78 -5.38
CA ASP A 23 -6.55 2.42 -5.32
C ASP A 23 -5.97 2.70 -3.94
N PHE A 24 -4.82 2.09 -3.62
CA PHE A 24 -4.06 2.33 -2.39
C PHE A 24 -3.72 3.82 -2.19
N TYR A 25 -3.46 4.54 -3.26
CA TYR A 25 -3.08 5.95 -3.19
C TYR A 25 -4.25 6.89 -2.84
N ASP A 26 -5.50 6.43 -2.92
CA ASP A 26 -6.68 7.21 -2.56
C ASP A 26 -6.85 7.36 -1.03
N PHE A 27 -6.13 6.54 -0.25
CA PHE A 27 -6.19 6.60 1.21
C PHE A 27 -5.33 7.73 1.79
N LYS A 28 -5.62 8.07 3.05
CA LYS A 28 -4.82 8.97 3.87
C LYS A 28 -4.31 8.20 5.08
N ALA A 29 -3.14 8.56 5.58
CA ALA A 29 -2.56 8.00 6.78
C ALA A 29 -1.91 9.10 7.62
N VAL A 30 -1.98 8.97 8.95
CA VAL A 30 -1.29 9.88 9.87
C VAL A 30 0.19 9.50 9.85
N ASN A 31 1.07 10.45 9.57
CA ASN A 31 2.52 10.21 9.61
C ASN A 31 3.00 9.99 11.05
N ILE A 32 4.25 9.57 11.24
CA ILE A 32 4.81 9.28 12.59
C ILE A 32 4.80 10.50 13.53
N ARG A 33 4.67 11.72 12.98
CA ARG A 33 4.61 12.99 13.74
C ARG A 33 3.18 13.51 13.96
N GLY A 34 2.16 12.70 13.68
CA GLY A 34 0.76 13.06 13.94
C GLY A 34 0.07 13.90 12.87
N LYS A 35 0.72 14.17 11.72
CA LYS A 35 0.10 14.91 10.61
C LYS A 35 -0.60 13.95 9.65
N LEU A 36 -1.85 14.24 9.29
CA LEU A 36 -2.55 13.52 8.23
C LEU A 36 -1.91 13.81 6.85
N VAL A 37 -1.54 12.74 6.13
CA VAL A 37 -0.89 12.79 4.82
C VAL A 37 -1.69 11.96 3.82
N SER A 38 -1.91 12.49 2.62
CA SER A 38 -2.50 11.73 1.51
C SER A 38 -1.44 10.83 0.87
N LEU A 39 -1.81 9.57 0.63
CA LEU A 39 -0.92 8.60 -0.02
C LEU A 39 -0.76 8.87 -1.52
N GLU A 40 -1.64 9.68 -2.11
CA GLU A 40 -1.53 10.22 -3.47
C GLU A 40 -0.15 10.85 -3.74
N LYS A 41 0.50 11.41 -2.71
CA LYS A 41 1.87 11.92 -2.78
C LYS A 41 2.87 10.91 -3.37
N TYR A 42 2.62 9.61 -3.20
CA TYR A 42 3.51 8.53 -3.65
C TYR A 42 3.07 7.91 -4.98
N ARG A 43 1.98 8.41 -5.61
CA ARG A 43 1.54 7.93 -6.91
C ARG A 43 2.62 8.18 -7.96
N GLY A 44 2.74 7.25 -8.91
CA GLY A 44 3.77 7.30 -9.97
C GLY A 44 5.16 6.84 -9.53
N SER A 45 5.34 6.55 -8.24
CA SER A 45 6.52 5.86 -7.71
C SER A 45 6.18 4.41 -7.35
N VAL A 46 7.15 3.52 -7.39
CA VAL A 46 7.01 2.19 -6.81
C VAL A 46 7.03 2.34 -5.28
N SER A 47 5.97 1.89 -4.62
CA SER A 47 5.86 1.93 -3.15
C SER A 47 6.00 0.54 -2.56
N LEU A 48 6.95 0.35 -1.64
CA LEU A 48 7.05 -0.83 -0.80
C LEU A 48 6.37 -0.54 0.55
N VAL A 49 5.16 -1.06 0.74
CA VAL A 49 4.38 -0.89 1.96
C VAL A 49 4.72 -2.01 2.94
N VAL A 50 5.13 -1.67 4.16
CA VAL A 50 5.65 -2.63 5.14
C VAL A 50 5.14 -2.32 6.54
N ASN A 51 4.62 -3.33 7.25
CA ASN A 51 4.41 -3.27 8.69
C ASN A 51 5.74 -3.52 9.41
N VAL A 52 6.10 -2.65 10.37
CA VAL A 52 7.37 -2.76 11.11
C VAL A 52 7.14 -2.89 12.62
N ALA A 53 8.13 -3.45 13.29
CA ALA A 53 8.23 -3.55 14.74
C ALA A 53 9.70 -3.38 15.16
N SER A 54 9.94 -2.91 16.39
CA SER A 54 11.22 -2.46 16.94
C SER A 54 11.81 -3.52 17.87
N GLU A 55 10.96 -4.34 18.49
CA GLU A 55 11.35 -5.44 19.38
C GLU A 55 11.20 -6.82 18.70
N CYS A 56 11.20 -6.85 17.37
CA CYS A 56 11.18 -8.11 16.61
C CYS A 56 12.59 -8.70 16.47
N GLY A 57 12.71 -10.03 16.52
CA GLY A 57 14.00 -10.72 16.26
C GLY A 57 14.57 -10.47 14.85
N PHE A 58 13.74 -10.00 13.92
CA PHE A 58 14.14 -9.64 12.55
C PHE A 58 14.31 -8.13 12.36
N THR A 59 14.14 -7.30 13.39
CA THR A 59 14.17 -5.83 13.30
C THR A 59 15.45 -5.33 12.65
N ASP A 60 16.61 -5.77 13.14
CA ASP A 60 17.91 -5.30 12.63
C ASP A 60 18.09 -5.63 11.14
N GLN A 61 17.79 -6.87 10.75
CA GLN A 61 17.88 -7.30 9.35
C GLN A 61 16.90 -6.52 8.46
N ASN A 62 15.65 -6.38 8.90
CA ASN A 62 14.60 -5.72 8.12
C ASN A 62 14.88 -4.23 7.95
N TYR A 63 15.18 -3.49 9.02
CA TYR A 63 15.45 -2.05 8.92
C TYR A 63 16.69 -1.74 8.07
N ARG A 64 17.76 -2.54 8.20
CA ARG A 64 18.95 -2.37 7.35
C ARG A 64 18.65 -2.61 5.88
N ALA A 65 17.92 -3.68 5.56
CA ALA A 65 17.54 -4.00 4.18
C ALA A 65 16.63 -2.93 3.58
N LEU A 66 15.61 -2.49 4.33
CA LEU A 66 14.70 -1.42 3.89
C LEU A 66 15.45 -0.10 3.69
N GLN A 67 16.37 0.24 4.58
CA GLN A 67 17.17 1.46 4.43
C GLN A 67 18.14 1.36 3.25
N GLN A 68 18.72 0.18 2.98
CA GLN A 68 19.48 -0.07 1.74
C GLN A 68 18.63 0.20 0.51
N LEU A 69 17.45 -0.40 0.43
CA LEU A 69 16.55 -0.26 -0.72
C LEU A 69 16.16 1.20 -0.91
N GLN A 70 15.81 1.90 0.16
CA GLN A 70 15.47 3.31 0.09
C GLN A 70 16.65 4.16 -0.42
N ARG A 71 17.87 3.86 0.01
CA ARG A 71 19.06 4.58 -0.44
C ARG A 71 19.36 4.33 -1.91
N ASP A 72 19.31 3.08 -2.34
CA ASP A 72 19.73 2.69 -3.68
C ASP A 72 18.66 3.02 -4.73
N LEU A 73 17.38 2.80 -4.39
CA LEU A 73 16.26 2.95 -5.33
C LEU A 73 15.50 4.27 -5.14
N GLY A 74 15.62 4.94 -4.00
CA GLY A 74 14.92 6.21 -3.72
C GLY A 74 15.06 7.27 -4.81
N PRO A 75 16.27 7.51 -5.36
CA PRO A 75 16.47 8.42 -6.50
C PRO A 75 15.75 8.00 -7.79
N HIS A 76 15.30 6.75 -7.89
CA HIS A 76 14.68 6.12 -9.05
C HIS A 76 13.16 5.91 -8.87
N HIS A 77 12.48 6.88 -8.24
CA HIS A 77 11.02 6.83 -8.01
C HIS A 77 10.58 5.61 -7.18
N PHE A 78 11.28 5.33 -6.08
CA PHE A 78 10.92 4.28 -5.12
C PHE A 78 10.76 4.83 -3.70
N ASN A 79 9.78 4.31 -2.96
CA ASN A 79 9.56 4.68 -1.56
C ASN A 79 9.26 3.45 -0.70
N VAL A 80 9.96 3.32 0.43
CA VAL A 80 9.49 2.48 1.54
C VAL A 80 8.45 3.27 2.34
N LEU A 81 7.28 2.69 2.58
CA LEU A 81 6.21 3.25 3.40
C LEU A 81 6.06 2.38 4.65
N ALA A 82 6.67 2.79 5.76
CA ALA A 82 6.74 2.00 6.98
C ALA A 82 5.60 2.34 7.95
N PHE A 83 4.85 1.31 8.36
CA PHE A 83 3.71 1.39 9.28
C PHE A 83 3.97 0.56 10.54
N PRO A 84 4.35 1.18 11.67
CA PRO A 84 4.49 0.48 12.93
C PRO A 84 3.22 -0.26 13.34
N CYS A 85 3.34 -1.48 13.86
CA CYS A 85 2.19 -2.30 14.25
C CYS A 85 2.50 -3.17 15.48
N ASN A 86 1.63 -3.12 16.49
CA ASN A 86 1.81 -3.88 17.74
C ASN A 86 0.99 -5.18 17.81
N GLN A 87 0.34 -5.59 16.73
CA GLN A 87 -0.58 -6.75 16.76
C GLN A 87 0.13 -8.11 16.71
N PHE A 88 1.45 -8.13 16.44
CA PHE A 88 2.23 -9.35 16.28
C PHE A 88 3.22 -9.48 17.45
N GLY A 89 2.87 -10.30 18.43
CA GLY A 89 3.73 -10.54 19.61
C GLY A 89 3.95 -9.31 20.51
N GLN A 90 3.20 -8.22 20.32
CA GLN A 90 3.35 -6.96 21.04
C GLN A 90 4.75 -6.34 20.94
N GLN A 91 5.40 -6.49 19.78
CA GLN A 91 6.79 -6.07 19.54
C GLN A 91 6.97 -4.60 19.11
N GLU A 92 5.91 -3.80 19.22
CA GLU A 92 5.94 -2.35 18.97
C GLU A 92 5.16 -1.60 20.07
N PRO A 93 5.53 -1.76 21.36
CA PRO A 93 4.78 -1.19 22.48
C PRO A 93 4.88 0.34 22.54
N ASP A 94 6.00 0.87 22.07
CA ASP A 94 6.42 2.26 22.18
C ASP A 94 5.50 3.30 21.50
N THR A 95 5.65 4.56 21.88
CA THR A 95 4.97 5.68 21.24
C THR A 95 5.56 6.00 19.87
N ASN A 96 4.79 6.67 18.99
CA ASN A 96 5.29 7.09 17.68
C ASN A 96 6.62 7.86 17.74
N ARG A 97 6.82 8.68 18.78
CA ARG A 97 8.04 9.47 18.97
C ARG A 97 9.24 8.58 19.30
N GLU A 98 9.05 7.59 20.16
CA GLU A 98 10.10 6.62 20.53
C GLU A 98 10.46 5.75 19.33
N ILE A 99 9.46 5.28 18.58
CA ILE A 99 9.64 4.51 17.34
C ILE A 99 10.43 5.32 16.30
N GLU A 100 10.06 6.60 16.05
CA GLU A 100 10.82 7.46 15.13
C GLU A 100 12.27 7.62 15.59
N ASN A 101 12.48 7.86 16.88
CA ASN A 101 13.80 8.04 17.46
C ASN A 101 14.65 6.77 17.33
N PHE A 102 14.09 5.60 17.63
CA PHE A 102 14.74 4.31 17.47
C PHE A 102 15.18 4.10 16.03
N ALA A 103 14.24 4.19 15.09
CA ALA A 103 14.51 3.94 13.67
C ALA A 103 15.59 4.89 13.11
N ARG A 104 15.53 6.18 13.48
CA ARG A 104 16.51 7.18 13.02
C ARG A 104 17.87 7.06 13.69
N ARG A 105 17.92 6.85 15.00
CA ARG A 105 19.20 6.80 15.74
C ARG A 105 19.96 5.51 15.47
N THR A 106 19.24 4.39 15.36
CA THR A 106 19.86 3.07 15.21
C THR A 106 20.21 2.77 13.75
N TYR A 107 19.32 3.13 12.81
CA TYR A 107 19.44 2.71 11.40
C TYR A 107 19.55 3.88 10.42
N SER A 108 19.51 5.13 10.89
CA SER A 108 19.52 6.32 10.03
C SER A 108 18.39 6.29 8.98
N VAL A 109 17.20 5.80 9.39
CA VAL A 109 16.04 5.71 8.50
C VAL A 109 15.74 7.04 7.81
N SER A 110 15.70 7.02 6.48
CA SER A 110 15.38 8.17 5.63
C SER A 110 14.04 8.05 4.91
N PHE A 111 13.40 6.89 4.94
CA PHE A 111 12.09 6.66 4.33
C PHE A 111 10.92 7.21 5.17
N PRO A 112 9.75 7.47 4.55
CA PRO A 112 8.52 7.81 5.25
C PRO A 112 8.10 6.78 6.30
N MET A 113 7.82 7.26 7.51
CA MET A 113 7.21 6.48 8.58
C MET A 113 5.84 7.06 8.95
N PHE A 114 4.89 6.17 9.23
CA PHE A 114 3.53 6.50 9.64
C PHE A 114 3.30 6.23 11.12
N SER A 115 2.21 6.78 11.65
CA SER A 115 1.76 6.47 13.01
C SER A 115 1.47 4.98 13.14
N LYS A 116 1.62 4.45 14.36
CA LYS A 116 1.26 3.08 14.68
C LYS A 116 -0.22 2.81 14.34
N ILE A 117 -0.48 1.70 13.64
CA ILE A 117 -1.82 1.31 13.20
C ILE A 117 -2.10 -0.17 13.49
N ALA A 118 -3.38 -0.53 13.47
CA ALA A 118 -3.80 -1.91 13.28
C ALA A 118 -3.80 -2.25 11.79
N VAL A 119 -3.29 -3.42 11.43
CA VAL A 119 -3.27 -3.96 10.07
C VAL A 119 -4.23 -5.14 9.89
N THR A 120 -4.65 -5.80 10.98
CA THR A 120 -5.64 -6.89 10.97
C THR A 120 -6.87 -6.60 11.82
N GLY A 121 -7.97 -7.32 11.55
CA GLY A 121 -9.22 -7.22 12.30
C GLY A 121 -10.14 -6.06 11.87
N THR A 122 -11.23 -5.88 12.60
CA THR A 122 -12.25 -4.85 12.29
C THR A 122 -11.70 -3.42 12.42
N GLY A 123 -10.75 -3.21 13.32
CA GLY A 123 -10.04 -1.95 13.52
C GLY A 123 -8.89 -1.68 12.56
N ALA A 124 -8.62 -2.57 11.59
CA ALA A 124 -7.52 -2.37 10.65
C ALA A 124 -7.68 -1.09 9.83
N HIS A 125 -6.55 -0.44 9.54
CA HIS A 125 -6.51 0.76 8.72
C HIS A 125 -7.12 0.48 7.34
N PRO A 126 -7.97 1.38 6.78
CA PRO A 126 -8.64 1.15 5.49
C PRO A 126 -7.68 0.78 4.35
N ALA A 127 -6.51 1.43 4.30
CA ALA A 127 -5.47 1.08 3.33
C ALA A 127 -5.02 -0.39 3.46
N PHE A 128 -4.78 -0.90 4.67
CA PHE A 128 -4.37 -2.30 4.87
C PHE A 128 -5.51 -3.30 4.61
N LYS A 129 -6.76 -2.92 4.89
CA LYS A 129 -7.93 -3.70 4.47
C LYS A 129 -7.99 -3.83 2.95
N TYR A 130 -7.79 -2.73 2.24
CA TYR A 130 -7.73 -2.72 0.78
C TYR A 130 -6.62 -3.63 0.26
N LEU A 131 -5.40 -3.50 0.79
CA LEU A 131 -4.26 -4.34 0.39
C LEU A 131 -4.52 -5.83 0.64
N THR A 132 -5.04 -6.18 1.81
CA THR A 132 -5.33 -7.57 2.17
C THR A 132 -6.45 -8.15 1.29
N HIS A 133 -7.49 -7.37 1.00
CA HIS A 133 -8.58 -7.78 0.12
C HIS A 133 -8.08 -7.99 -1.32
N PHE A 134 -7.29 -7.05 -1.85
CA PHE A 134 -6.78 -7.09 -3.20
C PHE A 134 -5.74 -8.19 -3.42
N ILE A 135 -4.84 -8.41 -2.45
CA ILE A 135 -3.87 -9.51 -2.50
C ILE A 135 -4.59 -10.84 -2.28
N GLY A 136 -5.53 -10.92 -1.33
CA GLY A 136 -6.30 -12.13 -1.08
C GLY A 136 -7.09 -12.57 -2.32
N SER A 137 -7.76 -11.65 -2.99
CA SER A 137 -8.49 -11.93 -4.24
C SER A 137 -7.55 -12.34 -5.37
N ARG A 138 -6.38 -11.69 -5.51
CA ARG A 138 -5.39 -12.06 -6.53
C ARG A 138 -4.71 -13.40 -6.25
N ILE A 139 -4.39 -13.73 -5.00
CA ILE A 139 -3.83 -15.06 -4.65
C ILE A 139 -4.85 -16.15 -4.99
N LEU A 140 -6.13 -15.93 -4.68
CA LEU A 140 -7.20 -16.87 -5.04
C LEU A 140 -7.42 -16.97 -6.55
N GLN A 141 -7.28 -15.88 -7.31
CA GLN A 141 -7.35 -15.86 -8.77
C GLN A 141 -6.07 -16.40 -9.44
N SER A 142 -4.93 -16.36 -8.76
CA SER A 142 -3.63 -16.87 -9.24
C SER A 142 -3.39 -18.34 -8.90
N ARG A 143 -4.31 -19.00 -8.19
CA ARG A 143 -4.33 -20.47 -8.19
C ARG A 143 -4.43 -20.91 -9.65
N PRO A 144 -3.50 -21.73 -10.15
CA PRO A 144 -3.52 -22.10 -11.55
C PRO A 144 -4.78 -22.94 -11.79
N THR A 145 -5.81 -22.32 -12.34
CA THR A 145 -6.67 -23.05 -13.27
C THR A 145 -5.78 -23.29 -14.48
N LEU A 146 -5.63 -24.57 -14.83
CA LEU A 146 -4.78 -25.02 -15.92
C LEU A 146 -5.26 -24.36 -17.23
N GLY A 147 -4.67 -23.22 -17.64
CA GLY A 147 -5.13 -22.53 -18.84
C GLY A 147 -4.61 -21.10 -19.06
N LYS A 148 -3.51 -21.02 -19.83
CA LYS A 148 -3.05 -19.90 -20.69
C LYS A 148 -2.73 -18.54 -20.05
N GLU A 149 -1.44 -18.22 -20.01
CA GLU A 149 -0.91 -16.86 -19.92
C GLU A 149 -1.33 -16.02 -21.13
N GLN A 150 -1.81 -14.80 -20.88
CA GLN A 150 -1.76 -13.70 -21.84
C GLN A 150 -1.06 -12.51 -21.20
N GLY A 151 -0.02 -12.02 -21.89
CA GLY A 151 0.76 -10.85 -21.50
C GLY A 151 -0.02 -9.55 -21.72
N GLY A 152 0.25 -8.57 -20.85
CA GLY A 152 -0.27 -7.21 -20.93
C GLY A 152 0.66 -6.22 -20.22
N GLU A 153 0.78 -5.03 -20.80
CA GLU A 153 1.71 -3.93 -20.51
C GLU A 153 1.93 -3.55 -19.03
N GLY A 154 3.17 -3.16 -18.74
CA GLY A 154 3.69 -2.86 -17.41
C GLY A 154 3.16 -1.54 -16.82
N VAL A 155 2.17 -1.65 -15.94
CA VAL A 155 1.90 -0.67 -14.90
C VAL A 155 2.91 -0.89 -13.76
N PRO A 156 3.57 0.15 -13.20
CA PRO A 156 4.50 -0.03 -12.09
C PRO A 156 3.80 -0.75 -10.92
N ARG A 157 4.27 -1.96 -10.64
CA ARG A 157 3.67 -2.91 -9.68
C ARG A 157 3.92 -2.43 -8.25
N LEU A 158 2.84 -2.20 -7.51
CA LEU A 158 2.87 -2.12 -6.04
C LEU A 158 3.27 -3.50 -5.49
N HIS A 159 4.50 -3.63 -4.97
CA HIS A 159 4.95 -4.84 -4.25
C HIS A 159 4.80 -4.58 -2.76
N ILE A 160 4.04 -5.43 -2.09
CA ILE A 160 3.70 -5.28 -0.67
C ILE A 160 4.22 -6.51 0.03
N HIS A 161 5.25 -6.31 0.86
CA HIS A 161 5.74 -7.34 1.77
C HIS A 161 5.11 -7.09 3.13
N THR A 162 4.16 -7.94 3.49
CA THR A 162 3.73 -8.09 4.88
C THR A 162 4.63 -9.13 5.53
N VAL A 163 5.33 -8.75 6.60
CA VAL A 163 5.97 -9.70 7.53
C VAL A 163 4.95 -10.23 8.52
#